data_AF-A0A498IZ31-F1
#
_entry.id   AF-A0A498IZ31-F1
#
_cell.length_a   1.000
_cell.length_b   1.000
_cell.length_c   1.000
_cell.angle_alpha   90.00
_cell.angle_beta   90.00
_cell.angle_gamma   90.00
#
_symmetry.space_group_name_H-M   'P 1'
#
loop_
_entity.id
_entity.type
_entity.pdbx_description
1 polymer ?
#
loop_
_entity_poly.entity_id
_entity_poly.type
_entity_poly.pdbx_seq_one_letter_code
_entity_poly.pdbx_strand_id
1 'polypeptide(L)'
;MTAKARNPRKTRNPDLVRGVGRFLRPKTYHKCDLWAIKVKNGGVFQSPDSKPVVETASEKAPKFYPGDDIKKPLVNNHKPKPTKLRMSITPGTLLIILAGRFKGKRVVFLK
;
A
#
# COMPACT_ATOMS: atom_id res chain seq x y z
N MET A 1 23.73 -18.92 1.81
CA MET A 1 23.01 -18.68 0.53
C MET A 1 22.16 -17.43 0.69
N THR A 2 22.47 -16.35 -0.02
CA THR A 2 21.75 -15.08 0.09
C THR A 2 20.39 -15.17 -0.61
N ALA A 3 19.32 -14.78 0.08
CA ALA A 3 17.97 -14.81 -0.48
C ALA A 3 17.87 -13.83 -1.66
N LYS A 4 17.55 -14.36 -2.84
CA LYS A 4 17.32 -13.56 -4.06
C LYS A 4 16.20 -12.55 -3.79
N ALA A 5 16.50 -11.26 -3.99
CA ALA A 5 15.52 -10.18 -3.83
C ALA A 5 14.28 -10.47 -4.70
N ARG A 6 13.11 -10.50 -4.08
CA ARG A 6 11.84 -10.70 -4.81
C ARG A 6 11.49 -9.39 -5.51
N ASN A 7 11.41 -9.43 -6.83
CA ASN A 7 10.89 -8.29 -7.61
C ASN A 7 9.51 -7.90 -7.10
N PRO A 8 9.18 -6.59 -7.03
CA PRO A 8 7.87 -6.14 -6.61
C PRO A 8 6.80 -6.72 -7.55
N ARG A 9 5.75 -7.33 -6.98
CA ARG A 9 4.62 -7.84 -7.76
C ARG A 9 3.93 -6.68 -8.48
N LYS A 10 4.12 -6.58 -9.80
CA LYS A 10 3.33 -5.70 -10.66
C LYS A 10 1.93 -6.31 -10.88
N THR A 11 0.90 -5.47 -10.93
CA THR A 11 -0.46 -5.95 -11.23
C THR A 11 -0.55 -6.47 -12.66
N ARG A 12 -1.28 -7.57 -12.87
CA ARG A 12 -1.55 -8.12 -14.21
C ARG A 12 -2.65 -7.35 -14.96
N ASN A 13 -3.37 -6.48 -14.24
CA ASN A 13 -4.38 -5.55 -14.76
C ASN A 13 -3.86 -4.11 -14.57
N PRO A 14 -3.36 -3.44 -15.63
CA PRO A 14 -2.98 -2.04 -15.54
C PRO A 14 -4.22 -1.15 -15.44
N ASP A 15 -4.07 0.02 -14.83
CA ASP A 15 -5.13 1.02 -14.75
C ASP A 15 -5.45 1.60 -16.14
N LEU A 16 -6.74 1.72 -16.46
CA LEU A 16 -7.21 2.51 -17.60
C LEU A 16 -7.31 3.99 -17.20
N VAL A 17 -7.93 4.24 -16.05
CA VAL A 17 -7.99 5.51 -15.35
C VAL A 17 -7.68 5.20 -13.88
N ARG A 18 -7.20 6.18 -13.11
CA ARG A 18 -6.87 5.98 -11.70
C ARG A 18 -8.05 5.35 -10.93
N GLY A 19 -7.83 4.16 -10.38
CA GLY A 19 -8.83 3.40 -9.62
C GLY A 19 -9.72 2.47 -10.47
N VAL A 20 -9.59 2.49 -11.79
CA VAL A 20 -10.34 1.62 -12.71
C VAL A 20 -9.35 0.80 -13.54
N GLY A 21 -9.34 -0.52 -13.32
CA GLY A 21 -8.52 -1.45 -14.09
C GLY A 21 -9.01 -1.58 -15.54
N ARG A 22 -8.08 -1.84 -16.47
CA ARG A 22 -8.37 -2.00 -17.90
C ARG A 22 -9.22 -3.23 -18.22
N PHE A 23 -9.07 -4.31 -17.47
CA PHE A 23 -9.77 -5.57 -17.70
C PHE A 23 -10.84 -5.82 -16.64
N LEU A 24 -11.97 -6.38 -17.08
CA LEU A 24 -13.04 -6.88 -16.21
C LEU A 24 -12.67 -8.21 -15.57
N ARG A 25 -13.44 -8.61 -14.55
CA ARG A 25 -13.23 -9.82 -13.73
C ARG A 25 -13.05 -11.10 -14.56
N PRO A 26 -13.85 -11.41 -15.61
CA PRO A 26 -13.70 -12.64 -16.38
C PRO A 26 -12.33 -12.74 -17.08
N LYS A 27 -11.88 -11.64 -17.69
CA LYS A 27 -10.57 -11.60 -18.37
C LYS A 27 -9.41 -11.70 -17.37
N THR A 28 -9.53 -11.06 -16.20
CA THR A 28 -8.52 -11.22 -15.14
C THR A 28 -8.47 -12.63 -14.55
N TYR A 29 -9.60 -13.33 -14.51
CA TYR A 29 -9.70 -14.71 -14.01
C TYR A 29 -8.86 -15.68 -14.85
N HIS A 30 -8.96 -15.56 -16.18
CA HIS A 30 -8.14 -16.34 -17.10
C HIS A 30 -6.68 -15.88 -17.11
N LYS A 31 -6.42 -14.56 -17.13
CA LYS A 31 -5.06 -14.00 -17.20
C LYS A 31 -4.21 -14.22 -15.94
N CYS A 32 -4.84 -14.34 -14.78
CA CYS A 32 -4.16 -14.65 -13.52
C CYS A 32 -4.02 -16.17 -13.29
N ASP A 33 -4.43 -17.01 -14.25
CA ASP A 33 -4.47 -18.47 -14.16
C ASP A 33 -5.24 -18.99 -12.95
N LEU A 34 -6.18 -18.19 -12.43
CA LEU A 34 -7.01 -18.55 -11.28
C LEU A 34 -7.86 -19.80 -11.60
N TRP A 35 -8.30 -19.93 -12.84
CA TRP A 35 -8.99 -21.14 -13.32
C TRP A 35 -8.13 -22.40 -13.21
N ALA A 36 -6.85 -22.32 -13.58
CA ALA A 36 -5.93 -23.45 -13.53
C ALA A 36 -5.58 -23.81 -12.08
N ILE A 37 -5.43 -22.81 -11.21
CA ILE A 37 -5.25 -23.02 -9.77
C ILE A 37 -6.49 -23.67 -9.17
N LYS A 38 -7.69 -23.23 -9.56
CA LYS A 38 -8.95 -23.83 -9.11
C LYS A 38 -9.06 -25.30 -9.52
N VAL A 39 -8.71 -25.64 -10.77
CA VAL A 39 -8.71 -27.03 -11.25
C VAL A 39 -7.69 -27.89 -10.48
N LYS A 40 -6.47 -27.37 -10.29
CA LYS A 40 -5.41 -28.06 -9.53
C LYS A 40 -5.80 -28.33 -8.07
N ASN A 41 -6.62 -27.47 -7.49
CA ASN A 41 -7.08 -27.55 -6.11
C ASN A 41 -8.48 -28.20 -6.00
N GLY A 42 -8.86 -29.08 -6.94
CA GLY A 42 -10.11 -29.85 -6.85
C GLY A 42 -11.39 -29.00 -6.93
N GLY A 43 -11.33 -27.85 -7.61
CA GLY A 43 -12.47 -26.96 -7.79
C GLY A 43 -12.61 -25.87 -6.71
N VAL A 44 -11.73 -25.82 -5.70
CA VAL A 44 -11.83 -24.88 -4.57
C VAL A 44 -10.64 -23.91 -4.56
N PHE A 45 -10.88 -22.63 -4.30
CA PHE A 45 -9.79 -21.69 -4.03
C PHE A 45 -9.34 -21.86 -2.58
N GLN A 46 -8.02 -21.93 -2.36
CA GLN A 46 -7.45 -21.89 -1.02
C GLN A 46 -7.90 -20.59 -0.35
N SER A 47 -8.84 -20.71 0.59
CA SER A 47 -9.04 -19.68 1.59
C SER A 47 -7.92 -19.86 2.61
N PRO A 48 -7.34 -18.78 3.16
CA PRO A 48 -6.49 -18.95 4.32
C PRO A 48 -7.31 -19.68 5.37
N ASP A 49 -6.91 -20.90 5.71
CA ASP A 49 -7.51 -21.62 6.82
C ASP A 49 -7.47 -20.68 8.02
N SER A 50 -8.60 -20.55 8.74
CA SER A 50 -8.55 -19.97 10.07
C SER A 50 -7.43 -20.72 10.77
N LYS A 51 -6.37 -20.01 11.17
CA LYS A 51 -5.23 -20.62 11.84
C LYS A 51 -5.82 -21.59 12.86
N PRO A 52 -5.43 -22.89 12.88
CA PRO A 52 -5.87 -23.76 13.94
C PRO A 52 -5.57 -22.99 15.22
N VAL A 53 -6.57 -22.92 16.11
CA VAL A 53 -6.40 -22.32 17.43
C VAL A 53 -5.34 -23.18 18.11
N VAL A 54 -4.07 -22.86 17.86
CA VAL A 54 -2.98 -23.31 18.68
C VAL A 54 -3.38 -22.78 20.04
N GLU A 55 -3.55 -23.68 20.99
CA GLU A 55 -3.81 -23.40 22.40
C GLU A 55 -2.68 -22.47 22.88
N THR A 56 -2.88 -21.19 22.63
CA THR A 56 -2.03 -20.13 23.15
C THR A 56 -2.28 -20.21 24.63
N ALA A 57 -1.22 -20.53 25.38
CA ALA A 57 -1.26 -20.67 26.83
C ALA A 57 -2.15 -19.57 27.40
N SER A 58 -3.24 -19.97 28.07
CA SER A 58 -4.29 -19.08 28.60
C SER A 58 -3.66 -17.79 29.12
N GLU A 59 -3.84 -16.68 28.39
CA GLU A 59 -3.38 -15.38 28.84
C GLU A 59 -4.00 -15.12 30.21
N LYS A 60 -3.17 -15.08 31.26
CA LYS A 60 -3.65 -14.79 32.61
C LYS A 60 -4.33 -13.43 32.59
N ALA A 61 -5.51 -13.34 33.18
CA ALA A 61 -6.24 -12.08 33.27
C ALA A 61 -5.33 -10.98 33.87
N PRO A 62 -5.39 -9.76 33.35
CA PRO A 62 -4.64 -8.65 33.94
C PRO A 62 -5.04 -8.48 35.40
N LYS A 63 -4.06 -8.27 36.28
CA LYS A 63 -4.29 -8.08 37.72
C LYS A 63 -5.09 -6.80 38.02
N PHE A 64 -5.09 -5.84 37.10
CA PHE A 64 -5.65 -4.50 37.28
C PHE A 64 -6.76 -4.25 36.26
N TYR A 65 -7.93 -3.83 36.75
CA TYR A 65 -9.05 -3.38 35.94
C TYR A 65 -9.12 -1.85 36.02
N PRO A 66 -9.03 -1.12 34.90
CA PRO A 66 -9.27 0.33 34.92
C PRO A 66 -10.73 0.61 35.29
N GLY A 67 -10.95 1.61 36.15
CA GLY A 67 -12.30 2.03 36.56
C GLY A 67 -13.04 2.87 35.51
N ASP A 68 -12.33 3.37 34.50
CA ASP A 68 -12.87 4.20 33.44
C ASP A 68 -12.72 3.54 32.06
N ASP A 69 -13.73 3.75 31.21
CA ASP A 69 -13.70 3.31 29.81
C ASP A 69 -12.78 4.21 28.96
N ILE A 70 -11.54 3.77 28.74
CA ILE A 70 -10.60 4.44 27.84
C ILE A 70 -11.02 4.17 26.39
N LYS A 71 -11.54 5.21 25.71
CA LYS A 71 -11.90 5.13 24.30
C LYS A 71 -10.66 4.82 23.45
N LYS A 72 -10.72 3.74 22.66
CA LYS A 72 -9.68 3.43 21.69
C LYS A 72 -9.61 4.53 20.64
N PRO A 73 -8.40 5.03 20.29
CA PRO A 73 -8.27 6.03 19.24
C PRO A 73 -8.75 5.46 17.91
N LEU A 74 -9.39 6.30 17.10
CA LEU A 74 -9.83 5.93 15.75
C LEU A 74 -8.62 5.64 14.85
N VAL A 75 -8.77 4.68 13.95
CA VAL A 75 -7.72 4.36 12.97
C VAL A 75 -7.52 5.54 12.04
N ASN A 76 -6.34 6.16 12.09
CA ASN A 76 -5.99 7.25 11.19
C ASN A 76 -5.60 6.73 9.81
N ASN A 77 -6.41 7.05 8.80
CA ASN A 77 -6.14 6.69 7.40
C ASN A 77 -5.21 7.69 6.67
N HIS A 78 -4.69 8.71 7.36
CA HIS A 78 -3.82 9.71 6.76
C HIS A 78 -2.43 9.13 6.46
N LYS A 79 -2.06 9.13 5.18
CA LYS A 79 -0.73 8.72 4.70
C LYS A 79 0.04 9.93 4.16
N PRO A 80 1.36 10.03 4.40
CA PRO A 80 2.17 11.09 3.82
C PRO A 80 2.14 10.99 2.29
N LYS A 81 1.73 12.07 1.63
CA LYS A 81 1.65 12.14 0.16
C LYS A 81 2.91 12.82 -0.37
N PRO A 82 3.67 12.19 -1.28
CA PRO A 82 4.80 12.86 -1.91
C PRO A 82 4.30 14.08 -2.69
N THR A 83 5.05 15.18 -2.62
CA THR A 83 4.75 16.42 -3.33
C THR A 83 4.88 16.20 -4.83
N LYS A 84 3.85 16.55 -5.60
CA LYS A 84 3.89 16.49 -7.07
C LYS A 84 4.51 17.77 -7.61
N LEU A 85 5.62 17.64 -8.34
CA LEU A 85 6.23 18.75 -9.05
C LEU A 85 5.48 19.04 -10.36
N ARG A 86 5.46 20.32 -10.76
CA ARG A 86 5.05 20.72 -12.12
C ARG A 86 6.13 20.27 -13.11
N MET A 87 5.74 19.98 -14.35
CA MET A 87 6.69 19.56 -15.39
C MET A 87 7.83 20.55 -15.64
N SER A 88 7.59 21.85 -15.45
CA SER A 88 8.59 22.90 -15.63
C SER A 88 9.64 22.95 -14.52
N ILE A 89 9.46 22.22 -13.42
CA ILE A 89 10.38 22.22 -12.28
C ILE A 89 11.28 21.00 -12.42
N THR A 90 12.31 21.15 -13.26
CA THR A 90 13.37 20.15 -13.44
C THR A 90 14.64 20.57 -12.71
N PRO A 91 15.49 19.63 -12.26
CA PRO A 91 16.77 19.97 -11.65
C PRO A 91 17.59 20.84 -12.62
N GLY A 92 18.15 21.93 -12.12
CA GLY A 92 18.85 22.94 -12.92
C GLY A 92 17.97 24.13 -13.37
N THR A 93 16.65 24.06 -13.22
CA THR A 93 15.77 25.19 -13.57
C THR A 93 15.92 26.33 -12.57
N LEU A 94 15.94 27.58 -13.06
CA LEU A 94 15.88 28.78 -12.23
C LEU A 94 14.45 29.07 -11.79
N LEU A 95 14.23 29.14 -10.48
CA LEU A 95 12.96 29.50 -9.85
C LEU A 95 13.07 30.87 -9.17
N ILE A 96 11.97 31.61 -9.14
CA ILE A 96 11.83 32.82 -8.32
C ILE A 96 11.09 32.44 -7.05
N ILE A 97 11.74 32.61 -5.90
CA ILE A 97 11.12 32.37 -4.60
C ILE A 97 10.16 33.52 -4.29
N LEU A 98 8.90 33.20 -3.97
CA LEU A 98 7.86 34.22 -3.71
C LEU A 98 7.69 34.57 -2.23
N ALA A 99 8.20 33.76 -1.32
CA ALA A 99 8.02 33.93 0.13
C ALA A 99 9.27 33.52 0.92
N GLY A 100 9.39 33.99 2.16
CA GLY A 100 10.55 33.72 3.03
C GLY A 100 11.74 34.66 2.80
N ARG A 101 12.86 34.37 3.45
CA ARG A 101 14.03 35.27 3.51
C ARG A 101 14.67 35.57 2.15
N PHE A 102 14.53 34.65 1.19
CA PHE A 102 15.11 34.77 -0.15
C PHE A 102 14.08 35.15 -1.22
N LYS A 103 12.96 35.79 -0.82
CA LYS A 103 11.94 36.28 -1.73
C LYS A 103 12.53 37.19 -2.82
N GLY A 104 12.10 37.01 -4.06
CA GLY A 104 12.55 37.75 -5.24
C GLY A 104 13.89 37.29 -5.83
N LYS A 105 14.63 36.39 -5.16
CA LYS A 105 15.89 35.85 -5.69
C LYS A 105 15.64 34.73 -6.69
N ARG A 106 16.50 34.67 -7.71
CA ARG A 106 16.58 33.56 -8.68
C ARG A 106 17.48 32.46 -8.09
N VAL A 107 16.95 31.25 -7.94
CA VAL A 107 17.64 30.10 -7.33
C VAL A 107 17.51 28.87 -8.22
N VAL A 108 18.53 28.01 -8.27
CA VAL A 108 18.52 26.75 -9.03
C VAL A 108 17.82 25.65 -8.23
N PHE A 109 16.91 24.90 -8.85
CA PHE A 109 16.29 23.73 -8.22
C PHE A 109 17.24 22.52 -8.19
N LEU A 110 17.46 21.95 -7.00
CA LEU A 110 18.28 20.76 -6.76
C LEU A 110 17.38 19.60 -6.29
N LYS A 111 17.77 18.35 -6.59
CA LYS A 111 17.02 17.13 -6.26
C LYS A 111 17.78 16.27 -5.26
#